data_AF-A0A5N7BGP2-F1
#
_entry.id   AF-A0A5N7BGP2-F1
#
_cell.length_a   1.000
_cell.length_b   1.000
_cell.length_c   1.000
_cell.angle_alpha   90.00
_cell.angle_beta   90.00
_cell.angle_gamma   90.00
#
_symmetry.space_group_name_H-M   'P 1'
#
loop_
_entity.id
_entity.type
_entity.pdbx_description
1 polymer ?
#
loop_
_entity_poly.entity_id
_entity_poly.type
_entity_poly.pdbx_seq_one_letter_code
_entity_poly.pdbx_strand_id
1 'polypeptide(L)'
;MPLPPESVSFAAFLAQIHEHPSDLSDDSKQFWRSYLRPSPGAVDPPLQIVGSTYRPCANCGTQRLVTFQPGVVPALQQHGLTEATLIRGAWACTLAQLQTSSTPSDVVFGTILTGRNLHLPGVDALVAPTLTHAPIRIRMSAASNEKPAYFLARVQADATAMIPFEHDGMDRIRAMDDQVRAVCDNMQTLLVIQPIPEGLTSVSTSPFPGTIISGPRVQAQEMRHFHWYGLLVECTLLPTNGFFVRMCYDDKLFSSEDVEGLLDDYSQALHELGRGLTEGEVHLPTERRLDALTPPGLVAPGGAEDML
;
A
#
# COMPACT_ATOMS: atom_id res chain seq x y z
N MET A 1 -6.49 42.01 8.76
CA MET A 1 -6.45 40.54 8.68
C MET A 1 -6.88 40.16 7.27
N PRO A 2 -6.04 39.54 6.44
CA PRO A 2 -6.51 39.02 5.15
C PRO A 2 -7.59 37.96 5.42
N LEU A 3 -8.65 37.96 4.60
CA LEU A 3 -9.65 36.91 4.62
C LEU A 3 -8.95 35.56 4.37
N PRO A 4 -9.37 34.47 5.03
CA PRO A 4 -8.88 33.15 4.65
C PRO A 4 -9.14 32.92 3.16
N PRO A 5 -8.24 32.22 2.44
CA PRO A 5 -8.46 31.89 1.03
C PRO A 5 -9.85 31.26 0.88
N GLU A 6 -10.55 31.59 -0.20
CA GLU A 6 -11.89 31.04 -0.46
C GLU A 6 -11.83 29.51 -0.34
N SER A 7 -12.60 28.97 0.60
CA SER A 7 -12.70 27.53 0.80
C SER A 7 -13.37 26.90 -0.41
N VAL A 8 -12.69 25.97 -1.08
CA VAL A 8 -13.30 25.24 -2.19
C VAL A 8 -14.50 24.43 -1.70
N SER A 9 -15.55 24.34 -2.52
CA SER A 9 -16.71 23.53 -2.19
C SER A 9 -16.51 22.07 -2.62
N PHE A 10 -17.15 21.14 -1.89
CA PHE A 10 -17.15 19.74 -2.30
C PHE A 10 -17.83 19.53 -3.67
N ALA A 11 -18.80 20.38 -4.04
CA ALA A 11 -19.41 20.33 -5.37
C ALA A 11 -18.41 20.68 -6.49
N ALA A 12 -17.54 21.67 -6.27
CA ALA A 12 -16.48 22.01 -7.22
C ALA A 12 -15.45 20.88 -7.35
N PHE A 13 -15.10 20.24 -6.22
CA PHE A 13 -14.29 19.04 -6.23
C PHE A 13 -14.94 17.91 -7.04
N LEU A 14 -16.21 17.59 -6.78
CA LEU A 14 -16.95 16.57 -7.52
C LEU A 14 -17.03 16.89 -9.02
N ALA A 15 -17.29 18.15 -9.39
CA ALA A 15 -17.34 18.56 -10.79
C ALA A 15 -16.03 18.30 -11.53
N GLN A 16 -14.89 18.41 -10.84
CA GLN A 16 -13.57 18.16 -11.42
C GLN A 16 -13.23 16.68 -11.56
N ILE A 17 -13.80 15.81 -10.72
CA ILE A 17 -13.54 14.35 -10.76
C ILE A 17 -14.65 13.54 -11.46
N HIS A 18 -15.85 14.09 -11.62
CA HIS A 18 -17.03 13.41 -12.19
C HIS A 18 -17.52 14.05 -13.49
N GLU A 19 -16.63 14.38 -14.44
CA GLU A 19 -17.07 14.77 -15.80
C GLU A 19 -17.97 13.67 -16.44
N HIS A 20 -17.85 12.42 -16.01
CA HIS A 20 -18.69 11.29 -16.42
C HIS A 20 -19.30 10.53 -15.23
N PRO A 21 -20.53 10.85 -14.78
CA PRO A 21 -21.07 10.35 -13.53
C PRO A 21 -21.49 8.86 -13.50
N SER A 22 -21.57 8.17 -14.64
CA SER A 22 -22.13 6.81 -14.72
C SER A 22 -21.15 5.72 -15.17
N ASP A 23 -20.05 6.06 -15.83
CA ASP A 23 -19.07 5.08 -16.34
C ASP A 23 -17.67 5.68 -16.38
N LEU A 24 -16.65 4.83 -16.32
CA LEU A 24 -15.26 5.25 -16.49
C LEU A 24 -15.07 5.82 -17.91
N SER A 25 -14.29 6.90 -18.00
CA SER A 25 -13.88 7.46 -19.29
C SER A 25 -13.10 6.42 -20.12
N ASP A 26 -13.07 6.58 -21.44
CA ASP A 26 -12.28 5.69 -22.29
C ASP A 26 -10.78 5.77 -21.95
N ASP A 27 -10.29 6.96 -21.57
CA ASP A 27 -8.92 7.17 -21.10
C ASP A 27 -8.63 6.43 -19.79
N SER A 28 -9.55 6.51 -18.81
CA SER A 28 -9.49 5.73 -17.55
C SER A 28 -9.43 4.24 -17.84
N LYS A 29 -10.32 3.75 -18.71
CA LYS A 29 -10.36 2.32 -19.10
C LYS A 29 -9.07 1.88 -19.76
N GLN A 30 -8.53 2.69 -20.67
CA GLN A 30 -7.27 2.41 -21.35
C GLN A 30 -6.09 2.40 -20.36
N PHE A 31 -6.03 3.37 -19.45
CA PHE A 31 -5.01 3.46 -18.43
C PHE A 31 -5.01 2.22 -17.53
N TRP A 32 -6.13 1.90 -16.87
CA TRP A 32 -6.18 0.77 -15.92
C TRP A 32 -5.91 -0.56 -16.60
N ARG A 33 -6.41 -0.77 -17.83
CA ARG A 33 -6.10 -1.99 -18.60
C ARG A 33 -4.60 -2.14 -18.85
N SER A 34 -3.94 -1.06 -19.26
CA SER A 34 -2.50 -1.08 -19.54
C SER A 34 -1.67 -1.20 -18.25
N TYR A 35 -2.03 -0.41 -17.24
CA TYR A 35 -1.36 -0.34 -15.95
C TYR A 35 -1.41 -1.69 -15.21
N LEU A 36 -2.55 -2.38 -15.22
CA LEU A 36 -2.75 -3.66 -14.51
C LEU A 36 -2.53 -4.91 -15.36
N ARG A 37 -2.21 -4.78 -16.66
CA ARG A 37 -1.96 -5.93 -17.55
C ARG A 37 -0.82 -6.82 -17.05
N PRO A 38 -1.06 -8.06 -16.59
CA PRO A 38 -0.03 -8.91 -15.99
C PRO A 38 1.21 -9.06 -16.88
N SER A 39 2.40 -9.06 -16.27
CA SER A 39 3.63 -9.36 -17.01
C SER A 39 3.61 -10.82 -17.48
N PRO A 40 4.16 -11.12 -18.67
CA PRO A 40 4.24 -12.51 -19.15
C PRO A 40 4.97 -13.39 -18.12
N GLY A 41 4.33 -14.47 -17.68
CA GLY A 41 4.89 -15.35 -16.66
C GLY A 41 4.68 -14.88 -15.20
N ALA A 42 3.81 -13.89 -14.93
CA ALA A 42 3.31 -13.65 -13.59
C ALA A 42 2.38 -14.82 -13.20
N VAL A 43 2.87 -15.73 -12.34
CA VAL A 43 2.16 -17.00 -12.04
C VAL A 43 1.37 -16.91 -10.75
N ASP A 44 1.85 -16.18 -9.71
CA ASP A 44 1.26 -16.28 -8.37
C ASP A 44 1.21 -14.93 -7.61
N PRO A 45 0.10 -14.61 -6.92
CA PRO A 45 0.09 -13.51 -5.97
C PRO A 45 1.01 -13.82 -4.78
N PRO A 46 1.62 -12.79 -4.16
CA PRO A 46 2.60 -12.96 -3.07
C PRO A 46 1.99 -13.60 -1.81
N LEU A 47 0.67 -13.51 -1.65
CA LEU A 47 -0.07 -14.15 -0.56
C LEU A 47 -1.30 -14.83 -1.18
N GLN A 48 -1.38 -16.14 -1.06
CA GLN A 48 -2.52 -16.92 -1.54
C GLN A 48 -3.44 -17.27 -0.39
N ILE A 49 -4.63 -16.66 -0.31
CA ILE A 49 -5.70 -17.17 0.54
C ILE A 49 -6.46 -18.21 -0.27
N VAL A 50 -6.11 -19.48 -0.11
CA VAL A 50 -6.71 -20.58 -0.88
C VAL A 50 -8.12 -20.88 -0.36
N GLY A 51 -9.09 -20.90 -1.28
CA GLY A 51 -10.22 -21.83 -1.22
C GLY A 51 -11.27 -21.61 -0.12
N SER A 52 -11.52 -20.40 0.35
CA SER A 52 -12.56 -20.18 1.36
C SER A 52 -13.54 -19.07 1.00
N THR A 53 -14.81 -19.27 1.37
CA THR A 53 -15.82 -18.21 1.50
C THR A 53 -15.48 -17.22 2.62
N TYR A 54 -14.32 -17.39 3.24
CA TYR A 54 -13.82 -16.57 4.32
C TYR A 54 -13.52 -15.17 3.81
N ARG A 55 -14.04 -14.17 4.51
CA ARG A 55 -13.68 -12.78 4.30
C ARG A 55 -12.61 -12.42 5.33
N PRO A 56 -11.37 -12.12 4.90
CA PRO A 56 -10.33 -11.69 5.81
C PRO A 56 -10.76 -10.49 6.64
N CYS A 57 -10.37 -10.48 7.91
CA CYS A 57 -10.64 -9.39 8.84
C CYS A 57 -9.43 -9.17 9.74
N ALA A 58 -8.70 -8.09 9.50
CA ALA A 58 -7.60 -7.70 10.37
C ALA A 58 -8.09 -7.44 11.80
N ASN A 59 -7.73 -8.32 12.74
CA ASN A 59 -8.18 -8.33 14.13
C ASN A 59 -7.04 -8.26 15.14
N CYS A 60 -5.81 -8.54 14.71
CA CYS A 60 -4.58 -8.38 15.46
C CYS A 60 -3.70 -7.29 14.84
N GLY A 61 -2.65 -6.87 15.55
CA GLY A 61 -1.65 -6.01 14.96
C GLY A 61 -0.40 -5.83 15.80
N THR A 62 0.70 -5.58 15.10
CA THR A 62 1.99 -5.18 15.66
C THR A 62 2.40 -3.82 15.09
N GLN A 63 3.34 -3.16 15.77
CA GLN A 63 3.86 -1.87 15.34
C GLN A 63 5.35 -1.72 15.65
N ARG A 64 6.05 -0.94 14.83
CA ARG A 64 7.46 -0.63 15.03
C ARG A 64 7.78 0.79 14.57
N LEU A 65 8.72 1.43 15.27
CA LEU A 65 9.38 2.63 14.78
C LEU A 65 10.50 2.23 13.83
N VAL A 66 10.45 2.72 12.59
CA VAL A 66 11.51 2.53 11.59
C VAL A 66 12.18 3.88 11.36
N THR A 67 13.50 3.94 11.52
CA THR A 67 14.29 5.15 11.27
C THR A 67 15.09 4.98 9.99
N PHE A 68 15.11 6.00 9.12
CA PHE A 68 15.99 5.97 7.96
C PHE A 68 17.45 6.11 8.38
N GLN A 69 18.34 5.42 7.67
CA GLN A 69 19.78 5.52 7.87
C GLN A 69 20.29 6.94 7.55
N PRO A 70 21.39 7.39 8.17
CA PRO A 70 21.99 8.68 7.86
C PRO A 70 22.26 8.84 6.36
N GLY A 71 21.87 9.98 5.79
CA GLY A 71 22.10 10.29 4.37
C GLY A 71 20.99 9.81 3.43
N VAL A 72 20.08 8.93 3.85
CA VAL A 72 18.98 8.45 2.99
C VAL A 72 18.02 9.58 2.59
N VAL A 73 17.57 10.41 3.54
CA VAL A 73 16.66 11.53 3.23
C VAL A 73 17.31 12.55 2.28
N PRO A 74 18.56 13.02 2.49
CA PRO A 74 19.28 13.81 1.50
C PRO A 74 19.43 13.13 0.14
N ALA A 75 19.73 11.83 0.10
CA ALA A 75 19.88 11.09 -1.16
C ALA A 75 18.55 11.00 -1.93
N LEU A 76 17.44 10.76 -1.24
CA LEU A 76 16.10 10.82 -1.83
C LEU A 76 15.86 12.19 -2.48
N GLN A 77 16.15 13.28 -1.78
CA GLN A 77 16.02 14.64 -2.31
C GLN A 77 16.92 14.88 -3.54
N GLN A 78 18.18 14.43 -3.50
CA GLN A 78 19.11 14.54 -4.64
C GLN A 78 18.61 13.81 -5.88
N HIS A 79 17.93 12.68 -5.70
CA HIS A 79 17.31 11.92 -6.78
C HIS A 79 15.89 12.39 -7.14
N GLY A 80 15.36 13.42 -6.48
CA GLY A 80 13.98 13.89 -6.66
C GLY A 80 12.93 12.86 -6.24
N LEU A 81 13.25 11.99 -5.28
CA LEU A 81 12.40 10.93 -4.76
C LEU A 81 11.78 11.34 -3.42
N THR A 82 10.61 10.77 -3.10
CA THR A 82 9.94 10.97 -1.81
C THR A 82 10.15 9.80 -0.85
N GLU A 83 9.98 10.04 0.45
CA GLU A 83 9.95 8.98 1.48
C GLU A 83 8.83 7.96 1.20
N ALA A 84 7.66 8.42 0.73
CA ALA A 84 6.57 7.54 0.34
C ALA A 84 6.95 6.60 -0.81
N THR A 85 7.79 7.06 -1.74
CA THR A 85 8.35 6.22 -2.82
C THR A 85 9.24 5.12 -2.26
N LEU A 86 10.13 5.45 -1.31
CA LEU A 86 10.98 4.47 -0.64
C LEU A 86 10.15 3.42 0.12
N ILE A 87 9.13 3.86 0.85
CA ILE A 87 8.21 3.02 1.62
C ILE A 87 7.42 2.06 0.72
N ARG A 88 6.89 2.55 -0.42
CA ARG A 88 6.22 1.71 -1.44
C ARG A 88 7.17 0.73 -2.10
N GLY A 89 8.36 1.19 -2.49
CA GLY A 89 9.38 0.37 -3.13
C GLY A 89 9.85 -0.77 -2.23
N ALA A 90 10.10 -0.49 -0.95
CA ALA A 90 10.46 -1.52 0.01
C ALA A 90 9.34 -2.54 0.21
N TRP A 91 8.08 -2.10 0.24
CA TRP A 91 6.95 -3.00 0.41
C TRP A 91 6.81 -3.93 -0.79
N ALA A 92 7.03 -3.40 -1.99
CA ALA A 92 7.09 -4.20 -3.20
C ALA A 92 8.21 -5.24 -3.17
N CYS A 93 9.40 -4.88 -2.71
CA CYS A 93 10.50 -5.82 -2.53
C CYS A 93 10.15 -6.93 -1.53
N THR A 94 9.56 -6.57 -0.38
CA THR A 94 9.11 -7.55 0.62
C THR A 94 8.08 -8.52 0.06
N LEU A 95 7.06 -8.02 -0.64
CA LEU A 95 6.06 -8.87 -1.29
C LEU A 95 6.67 -9.76 -2.37
N ALA A 96 7.63 -9.26 -3.14
CA ALA A 96 8.29 -10.04 -4.19
C ALA A 96 9.06 -11.23 -3.60
N GLN A 97 9.63 -11.11 -2.40
CA GLN A 97 10.34 -12.19 -1.71
C GLN A 97 9.41 -13.32 -1.22
N LEU A 98 8.11 -13.04 -1.05
CA LEU A 98 7.09 -14.02 -0.69
C LEU A 98 6.57 -14.81 -1.91
N GLN A 99 6.83 -14.34 -3.13
CA GLN A 99 6.37 -15.04 -4.34
C GLN A 99 7.15 -16.35 -4.51
N THR A 100 6.43 -17.44 -4.77
CA THR A 100 6.99 -18.79 -4.92
C THR A 100 7.69 -18.99 -6.27
N SER A 101 7.33 -18.20 -7.29
CA SER A 101 7.94 -18.25 -8.62
C SER A 101 9.43 -17.90 -8.58
N SER A 102 10.22 -18.51 -9.47
CA SER A 102 11.65 -18.23 -9.63
C SER A 102 11.95 -17.00 -10.49
N THR A 103 10.92 -16.39 -11.09
CA THR A 103 11.05 -15.15 -11.87
C THR A 103 10.48 -13.98 -11.09
N PRO A 104 11.19 -12.83 -11.00
CA PRO A 104 10.65 -11.62 -10.38
C PRO A 104 9.36 -11.23 -11.07
N SER A 105 8.23 -11.42 -10.38
CA SER A 105 6.91 -11.10 -10.90
C SER A 105 6.45 -9.75 -10.40
N ASP A 106 5.41 -9.23 -11.04
CA ASP A 106 4.77 -8.02 -10.57
C ASP A 106 4.16 -8.26 -9.18
N VAL A 107 4.21 -7.22 -8.36
CA VAL A 107 3.48 -7.18 -7.09
C VAL A 107 2.36 -6.17 -7.22
N VAL A 108 1.18 -6.55 -6.73
CA VAL A 108 0.00 -5.70 -6.72
C VAL A 108 -0.57 -5.65 -5.30
N PHE A 109 -0.79 -4.44 -4.80
CA PHE A 109 -1.34 -4.18 -3.48
C PHE A 109 -2.23 -2.95 -3.52
N GLY A 110 -3.19 -2.88 -2.59
CA GLY A 110 -4.11 -1.76 -2.51
C GLY A 110 -3.44 -0.56 -1.88
N THR A 111 -3.95 0.63 -2.15
CA THR A 111 -3.56 1.83 -1.41
C THR A 111 -4.77 2.72 -1.12
N ILE A 112 -4.71 3.44 -0.01
CA ILE A 112 -5.59 4.58 0.26
C ILE A 112 -4.77 5.85 0.10
N LEU A 113 -5.28 6.79 -0.69
CA LEU A 113 -4.70 8.12 -0.87
C LEU A 113 -5.66 9.19 -0.36
N THR A 114 -5.12 10.38 -0.08
CA THR A 114 -5.93 11.53 0.34
C THR A 114 -6.92 11.99 -0.72
N GLY A 115 -6.63 11.71 -2.01
CA GLY A 115 -7.39 12.15 -3.17
C GLY A 115 -7.46 13.67 -3.30
N ARG A 116 -6.37 14.34 -2.93
CA ARG A 116 -6.25 15.82 -2.99
C ARG A 116 -5.21 16.28 -4.01
N ASN A 117 -4.77 15.39 -4.89
CA ASN A 117 -3.76 15.70 -5.92
C ASN A 117 -4.35 16.46 -7.13
N LEU A 118 -5.50 17.11 -6.96
CA LEU A 118 -6.16 17.87 -8.01
C LEU A 118 -5.59 19.29 -8.09
N HIS A 119 -5.55 19.84 -9.30
CA HIS A 119 -5.24 21.26 -9.53
C HIS A 119 -6.44 22.14 -9.14
N LEU A 120 -6.77 22.15 -7.85
CA LEU A 120 -7.93 22.83 -7.28
C LEU A 120 -7.48 23.69 -6.09
N PRO A 121 -7.46 25.03 -6.21
CA PRO A 121 -7.03 25.90 -5.12
C PRO A 121 -7.82 25.64 -3.83
N GLY A 122 -7.12 25.49 -2.70
CA GLY A 122 -7.74 25.26 -1.40
C GLY A 122 -8.18 23.81 -1.14
N VAL A 123 -7.91 22.86 -2.05
CA VAL A 123 -8.25 21.44 -1.86
C VAL A 123 -7.60 20.83 -0.61
N ASP A 124 -6.41 21.31 -0.23
CA ASP A 124 -5.70 20.85 0.98
C ASP A 124 -6.49 21.11 2.27
N ALA A 125 -7.27 22.19 2.30
CA ALA A 125 -8.09 22.59 3.45
C ALA A 125 -9.56 22.10 3.34
N LEU A 126 -9.91 21.37 2.29
CA LEU A 126 -11.28 20.89 2.06
C LEU A 126 -11.67 19.84 3.12
N VAL A 127 -12.73 20.13 3.87
CA VAL A 127 -13.34 19.19 4.82
C VAL A 127 -14.41 18.37 4.10
N ALA A 128 -13.98 17.32 3.40
CA ALA A 128 -14.85 16.43 2.63
C ALA A 128 -14.26 15.01 2.50
N PRO A 129 -15.07 13.99 2.16
CA PRO A 129 -14.58 12.64 1.90
C PRO A 129 -13.87 12.57 0.55
N THR A 130 -12.59 12.94 0.53
CA THR A 130 -11.76 12.95 -0.69
C THR A 130 -10.95 11.68 -0.87
N LEU A 131 -10.93 10.77 0.11
CA LEU A 131 -10.12 9.55 0.09
C LEU A 131 -10.38 8.72 -1.17
N THR A 132 -9.30 8.23 -1.77
CA THR A 132 -9.36 7.32 -2.90
C THR A 132 -8.75 5.98 -2.56
N HIS A 133 -9.26 4.95 -3.23
CA HIS A 133 -8.82 3.58 -3.04
C HIS A 133 -8.54 2.95 -4.40
N ALA A 134 -7.27 2.59 -4.64
CA ALA A 134 -6.77 2.21 -5.96
C ALA A 134 -5.72 1.09 -5.85
N PRO A 135 -5.54 0.27 -6.91
CA PRO A 135 -4.49 -0.73 -6.94
C PRO A 135 -3.16 -0.07 -7.33
N ILE A 136 -2.09 -0.39 -6.62
CA ILE A 136 -0.71 -0.10 -7.02
C ILE A 136 -0.12 -1.39 -7.57
N ARG A 137 0.46 -1.30 -8.78
CA ARG A 137 1.27 -2.36 -9.36
C ARG A 137 2.70 -1.89 -9.50
N ILE A 138 3.62 -2.68 -8.96
CA ILE A 138 5.06 -2.48 -9.13
C ILE A 138 5.62 -3.69 -9.85
N ARG A 139 6.21 -3.45 -11.02
CA ARG A 139 6.87 -4.48 -11.82
C ARG A 139 8.26 -4.68 -11.25
N MET A 140 8.65 -5.90 -10.93
CA MET A 140 10.03 -6.21 -10.53
C MET A 140 10.85 -6.45 -11.79
N SER A 141 12.05 -5.88 -11.88
CA SER A 141 12.92 -6.10 -13.05
C SER A 141 13.49 -7.51 -13.03
N ALA A 142 13.49 -8.18 -14.19
CA ALA A 142 14.20 -9.45 -14.37
C ALA A 142 15.72 -9.26 -14.46
N ALA A 143 16.20 -8.02 -14.65
CA ALA A 143 17.62 -7.71 -14.69
C ALA A 143 18.16 -7.64 -13.25
N SER A 144 19.04 -8.57 -12.90
CA SER A 144 19.70 -8.68 -11.60
C SER A 144 20.55 -7.46 -11.20
N ASN A 145 20.73 -6.49 -12.09
CA ASN A 145 21.59 -5.33 -11.90
C ASN A 145 20.85 -3.98 -11.85
N GLU A 146 19.52 -3.96 -11.74
CA GLU A 146 18.81 -2.69 -11.60
C GLU A 146 19.25 -1.96 -10.32
N LYS A 147 19.56 -0.67 -10.45
CA LYS A 147 19.94 0.17 -9.30
C LYS A 147 18.68 0.64 -8.54
N PRO A 148 18.72 0.70 -7.20
CA PRO A 148 17.60 1.20 -6.38
C PRO A 148 17.07 2.57 -6.79
N ALA A 149 17.94 3.51 -7.20
CA ALA A 149 17.50 4.81 -7.69
C ALA A 149 16.60 4.72 -8.94
N TYR A 150 16.92 3.85 -9.90
CA TYR A 150 16.11 3.67 -11.12
C TYR A 150 14.79 2.97 -10.81
N PHE A 151 14.84 1.95 -9.95
CA PHE A 151 13.64 1.27 -9.48
C PHE A 151 12.68 2.23 -8.79
N LEU A 152 13.16 3.01 -7.81
CA LEU A 152 12.36 3.97 -7.07
C LEU A 152 11.85 5.11 -7.97
N ALA A 153 12.64 5.56 -8.94
CA ALA A 153 12.17 6.52 -9.93
C ALA A 153 10.99 5.98 -10.75
N ARG A 154 11.02 4.69 -11.11
CA ARG A 154 9.91 4.00 -11.79
C ARG A 154 8.68 3.92 -10.88
N VAL A 155 8.85 3.53 -9.62
CA VAL A 155 7.75 3.49 -8.63
C VAL A 155 7.09 4.86 -8.48
N GLN A 156 7.87 5.95 -8.43
CA GLN A 156 7.33 7.30 -8.35
C GLN A 156 6.66 7.75 -9.64
N ALA A 157 7.22 7.39 -10.80
CA ALA A 157 6.64 7.69 -12.10
C ALA A 157 5.27 7.00 -12.26
N ASP A 158 5.18 5.72 -11.88
CA ASP A 158 3.93 4.95 -11.89
C ASP A 158 2.89 5.59 -10.94
N ALA A 159 3.29 6.00 -9.74
CA ALA A 159 2.41 6.70 -8.80
C ALA A 159 1.92 8.05 -9.36
N THR A 160 2.78 8.79 -10.07
CA THR A 160 2.42 10.09 -10.69
C THR A 160 1.48 9.90 -11.87
N ALA A 161 1.72 8.90 -12.71
CA ALA A 161 0.87 8.59 -13.86
C ALA A 161 -0.54 8.14 -13.47
N MET A 162 -0.71 7.60 -12.26
CA MET A 162 -2.01 7.19 -11.70
C MET A 162 -2.86 8.37 -11.20
N ILE A 163 -2.25 9.52 -10.83
CA ILE A 163 -2.95 10.66 -10.21
C ILE A 163 -4.24 11.06 -10.96
N PRO A 164 -4.27 11.22 -12.30
CA PRO A 164 -5.49 11.61 -13.01
C PRO A 164 -6.65 10.62 -12.87
N PHE A 165 -6.34 9.35 -12.55
CA PHE A 165 -7.28 8.23 -12.51
C PHE A 165 -7.56 7.76 -11.08
N GLU A 166 -6.91 8.34 -10.06
CA GLU A 166 -7.00 7.85 -8.67
C GLU A 166 -8.43 7.92 -8.10
N HIS A 167 -9.28 8.81 -8.65
CA HIS A 167 -10.68 8.99 -8.27
C HIS A 167 -11.67 8.02 -8.94
N ASP A 168 -11.21 7.16 -9.86
CA ASP A 168 -12.07 6.16 -10.52
C ASP A 168 -12.65 5.17 -9.49
N GLY A 169 -11.89 4.89 -8.43
CA GLY A 169 -12.29 4.04 -7.32
C GLY A 169 -12.21 2.54 -7.64
N MET A 170 -11.70 1.76 -6.68
CA MET A 170 -11.45 0.32 -6.85
C MET A 170 -12.64 -0.48 -7.35
N ASP A 171 -13.86 -0.22 -6.87
CA ASP A 171 -15.03 -1.00 -7.27
C ASP A 171 -15.32 -0.86 -8.78
N ARG A 172 -15.15 0.35 -9.33
CA ARG A 172 -15.33 0.60 -10.76
C ARG A 172 -14.17 0.03 -11.56
N ILE A 173 -12.93 0.20 -11.09
CA ILE A 173 -11.72 -0.38 -11.70
C ILE A 173 -11.88 -1.91 -11.82
N ARG A 174 -12.27 -2.56 -10.72
CA ARG A 174 -12.51 -4.01 -10.62
C ARG A 174 -13.68 -4.47 -11.50
N ALA A 175 -14.71 -3.65 -11.70
CA ALA A 175 -15.86 -4.00 -12.53
C ALA A 175 -15.58 -3.90 -14.03
N MET A 176 -14.48 -3.25 -14.45
CA MET A 176 -14.20 -2.89 -15.84
C MET A 176 -14.09 -4.09 -16.81
N ASP A 177 -13.31 -5.11 -16.47
CA ASP A 177 -13.16 -6.34 -17.25
C ASP A 177 -12.60 -7.50 -16.40
N ASP A 178 -12.64 -8.71 -16.95
CA ASP A 178 -12.25 -9.93 -16.24
C ASP A 178 -10.75 -9.96 -15.89
N GLN A 179 -9.89 -9.37 -16.74
CA GLN A 179 -8.45 -9.35 -16.51
C GLN A 179 -8.12 -8.46 -15.31
N VAL A 180 -8.67 -7.24 -15.27
CA VAL A 180 -8.47 -6.32 -14.16
C VAL A 180 -9.12 -6.84 -12.89
N ARG A 181 -10.31 -7.44 -12.99
CA ARG A 181 -10.98 -8.07 -11.85
C ARG A 181 -10.10 -9.14 -11.20
N ALA A 182 -9.50 -10.02 -11.99
CA ALA A 182 -8.63 -11.07 -11.49
C ALA A 182 -7.41 -10.50 -10.75
N VAL A 183 -6.82 -9.41 -11.23
CA VAL A 183 -5.70 -8.74 -10.54
C VAL A 183 -6.14 -8.14 -9.22
N CYS A 184 -7.27 -7.43 -9.20
CA CYS A 184 -7.83 -6.82 -7.97
C CYS A 184 -8.26 -7.88 -6.94
N ASP A 185 -8.84 -8.99 -7.37
CA ASP A 185 -9.32 -10.07 -6.48
C ASP A 185 -8.16 -10.82 -5.79
N ASN A 186 -7.00 -10.89 -6.46
CA ASN A 186 -5.80 -11.50 -5.91
C ASN A 186 -5.00 -10.58 -4.98
N MET A 187 -5.47 -9.34 -4.78
CA MET A 187 -4.79 -8.34 -3.97
C MET A 187 -5.12 -8.52 -2.49
N GLN A 188 -4.14 -9.01 -1.71
CA GLN A 188 -4.37 -9.39 -0.30
C GLN A 188 -3.87 -8.37 0.72
N THR A 189 -3.13 -7.36 0.27
CA THR A 189 -2.53 -6.35 1.15
C THR A 189 -2.93 -4.94 0.79
N LEU A 190 -3.02 -4.08 1.81
CA LEU A 190 -3.31 -2.65 1.69
C LEU A 190 -2.18 -1.85 2.33
N LEU A 191 -1.55 -0.95 1.58
CA LEU A 191 -0.53 -0.03 2.08
C LEU A 191 -1.09 1.39 2.16
N VAL A 192 -1.09 1.96 3.36
CA VAL A 192 -1.50 3.35 3.63
C VAL A 192 -0.28 4.13 4.11
N ILE A 193 -0.01 5.28 3.49
CA ILE A 193 1.10 6.15 3.87
C ILE A 193 0.52 7.54 4.16
N GLN A 194 0.74 8.05 5.37
CA GLN A 194 0.22 9.34 5.81
C GLN A 194 1.25 10.11 6.62
N PRO A 195 1.41 11.42 6.43
CA PRO A 195 2.19 12.25 7.33
C PRO A 195 1.46 12.47 8.65
N ILE A 196 2.21 12.66 9.75
CA ILE A 196 1.62 13.21 10.98
C ILE A 196 1.13 14.64 10.69
N PRO A 197 -0.13 14.97 11.01
CA PRO A 197 -0.63 16.34 10.88
C PRO A 197 0.21 17.33 11.70
N GLU A 198 0.58 18.45 11.07
CA GLU A 198 1.30 19.54 11.72
C GLU A 198 0.53 20.07 12.94
N GLY A 199 1.20 20.23 14.08
CA GLY A 199 0.61 20.77 15.32
C GLY A 199 0.28 19.74 16.42
N LEU A 200 0.43 18.44 16.17
CA LEU A 200 0.25 17.38 17.18
C LEU A 200 1.56 16.95 17.86
N THR A 201 2.60 17.79 17.85
CA THR A 201 3.96 17.47 18.33
C THR A 201 4.13 17.35 19.84
N SER A 202 3.06 17.27 20.64
CA SER A 202 3.20 16.95 22.07
C SER A 202 3.43 15.45 22.24
N VAL A 203 4.70 15.05 22.30
CA VAL A 203 5.12 13.73 22.78
C VAL A 203 4.70 13.62 24.24
N SER A 204 3.55 12.99 24.48
CA SER A 204 3.13 12.62 25.83
C SER A 204 3.83 11.32 26.19
N THR A 205 4.77 11.38 27.15
CA THR A 205 5.39 10.22 27.80
C THR A 205 4.39 9.52 28.73
N SER A 206 3.26 9.08 28.17
CA SER A 206 2.29 8.24 28.87
C SER A 206 2.74 6.79 28.72
N PRO A 207 2.92 6.04 29.83
CA PRO A 207 2.91 4.59 29.77
C PRO A 207 1.65 4.13 29.05
N PHE A 208 1.76 3.10 28.24
CA PHE A 208 0.68 2.56 27.40
C PHE A 208 -0.65 2.46 28.18
N PRO A 209 -1.80 2.85 27.58
CA PRO A 209 -2.01 3.17 26.17
C PRO A 209 -2.31 4.66 25.96
N GLY A 210 -1.27 5.48 25.77
CA GLY A 210 -1.39 6.90 25.46
C GLY A 210 -1.30 7.19 23.95
N THR A 211 -2.29 7.93 23.46
CA THR A 211 -2.43 8.70 22.20
C THR A 211 -1.54 8.31 21.02
N ILE A 212 -2.01 7.34 20.22
CA ILE A 212 -1.61 7.20 18.83
C ILE A 212 -2.26 8.35 18.06
N ILE A 213 -1.49 9.13 17.30
CA ILE A 213 -2.03 9.98 16.21
C ILE A 213 -2.38 9.06 15.04
N SER A 214 -3.33 8.18 15.31
CA SER A 214 -4.19 7.56 14.32
C SER A 214 -5.58 8.02 14.76
N GLY A 215 -6.52 8.17 13.83
CA GLY A 215 -7.90 8.48 14.20
C GLY A 215 -8.43 7.54 15.31
N PRO A 216 -9.61 7.86 15.88
CA PRO A 216 -10.22 7.02 16.91
C PRO A 216 -10.09 5.55 16.53
N ARG A 217 -9.73 4.69 17.52
CA ARG A 217 -9.66 3.24 17.35
C ARG A 217 -10.90 2.78 16.60
N VAL A 218 -10.78 2.63 15.28
CA VAL A 218 -11.84 2.01 14.51
C VAL A 218 -11.76 0.57 14.97
N GLN A 219 -12.75 0.14 15.74
CA GLN A 219 -12.78 -1.23 16.22
C GLN A 219 -12.71 -2.12 14.97
N ALA A 220 -12.01 -3.26 15.02
CA ALA A 220 -11.97 -4.20 13.88
C ALA A 220 -13.38 -4.53 13.35
N GLN A 221 -14.40 -4.40 14.22
CA GLN A 221 -15.82 -4.51 13.92
C GLN A 221 -16.38 -3.40 13.01
N GLU A 222 -15.90 -2.16 13.13
CA GLU A 222 -16.27 -1.00 12.30
C GLU A 222 -15.50 -0.98 10.96
N MET A 223 -14.36 -1.68 10.89
CA MET A 223 -13.58 -1.92 9.66
C MET A 223 -14.17 -3.02 8.75
N ARG A 224 -15.18 -3.78 9.18
CA ARG A 224 -15.75 -4.91 8.41
C ARG A 224 -16.29 -4.56 7.02
N HIS A 225 -16.63 -3.29 6.80
CA HIS A 225 -17.10 -2.80 5.50
C HIS A 225 -15.97 -2.34 4.57
N PHE A 226 -14.76 -2.12 5.10
CA PHE A 226 -13.61 -1.57 4.37
C PHE A 226 -12.50 -2.59 4.08
N HIS A 227 -12.50 -3.75 4.74
CA HIS A 227 -11.39 -4.69 4.66
C HIS A 227 -11.81 -5.99 3.98
N TRP A 228 -11.32 -6.15 2.76
CA TRP A 228 -11.18 -7.44 2.06
C TRP A 228 -9.71 -7.89 2.04
N TYR A 229 -8.88 -7.26 2.89
CA TYR A 229 -7.45 -7.48 2.99
C TYR A 229 -7.12 -8.30 4.24
N GLY A 230 -6.33 -9.36 4.07
CA GLY A 230 -5.80 -10.15 5.19
C GLY A 230 -4.66 -9.46 5.95
N LEU A 231 -4.01 -8.48 5.31
CA LEU A 231 -2.92 -7.70 5.90
C LEU A 231 -3.01 -6.22 5.49
N LEU A 232 -3.10 -5.34 6.48
CA LEU A 232 -3.05 -3.90 6.35
C LEU A 232 -1.71 -3.39 6.88
N VAL A 233 -0.99 -2.61 6.07
CA VAL A 233 0.27 -1.96 6.44
C VAL A 233 0.03 -0.45 6.45
N GLU A 234 0.13 0.16 7.62
CA GLU A 234 0.01 1.61 7.77
C GLU A 234 1.35 2.22 8.17
N CYS A 235 1.77 3.22 7.40
CA CYS A 235 3.01 3.95 7.60
C CYS A 235 2.69 5.41 7.92
N THR A 236 3.03 5.85 9.13
CA THR A 236 2.83 7.22 9.60
C THR A 236 4.17 7.95 9.64
N LEU A 237 4.42 8.83 8.66
CA LEU A 237 5.68 9.57 8.50
C LEU A 237 5.89 10.57 9.64
N LEU A 238 7.08 10.56 10.22
CA LEU A 238 7.48 11.48 11.29
C LEU A 238 8.07 12.77 10.71
N PRO A 239 7.86 13.93 11.36
CA PRO A 239 8.49 15.19 10.94
C PRO A 239 10.02 15.20 11.04
N THR A 240 10.59 14.27 11.82
CA THR A 240 12.03 14.24 12.13
C THR A 240 12.79 13.30 11.20
N ASN A 241 12.60 11.99 11.38
CA ASN A 241 13.24 10.95 10.58
C ASN A 241 12.49 9.63 10.75
N GLY A 242 12.16 8.98 9.65
CA GLY A 242 11.50 7.69 9.66
C GLY A 242 9.99 7.76 9.86
N PHE A 243 9.40 6.65 10.27
CA PHE A 243 7.96 6.48 10.35
C PHE A 243 7.58 5.38 11.33
N PHE A 244 6.36 5.42 11.84
CA PHE A 244 5.75 4.27 12.51
C PHE A 244 5.10 3.36 11.47
N VAL A 245 5.47 2.09 11.46
CA VAL A 245 4.75 1.05 10.71
C VAL A 245 3.84 0.29 11.66
N ARG A 246 2.59 0.10 11.26
CA ARG A 246 1.62 -0.77 11.92
C ARG A 246 1.13 -1.81 10.93
N MET A 247 1.33 -3.08 11.25
CA MET A 247 0.81 -4.21 10.48
C MET A 247 -0.38 -4.80 11.21
N CYS A 248 -1.56 -4.69 10.62
CA CYS A 248 -2.79 -5.30 11.13
C CYS A 248 -3.19 -6.48 10.27
N TYR A 249 -3.45 -7.60 10.91
CA TYR A 249 -3.59 -8.88 10.23
C TYR A 249 -4.71 -9.72 10.83
N ASP A 250 -5.19 -10.67 10.05
CA ASP A 250 -6.15 -11.68 10.48
C ASP A 250 -5.40 -12.85 11.12
N ASP A 251 -5.65 -13.11 12.41
CA ASP A 251 -5.00 -14.19 13.18
C ASP A 251 -5.32 -15.61 12.68
N LYS A 252 -6.32 -15.76 11.80
CA LYS A 252 -6.60 -17.01 11.10
C LYS A 252 -5.79 -17.17 9.83
N LEU A 253 -5.11 -16.12 9.36
CA LEU A 253 -4.31 -16.14 8.14
C LEU A 253 -2.81 -16.02 8.45
N PHE A 254 -2.45 -15.30 9.52
CA PHE A 254 -1.06 -15.06 9.91
C PHE A 254 -0.88 -15.25 11.41
N SER A 255 0.22 -15.91 11.82
CA SER A 255 0.63 -15.90 13.22
C SER A 255 1.31 -14.57 13.58
N SER A 256 1.45 -14.28 14.87
CA SER A 256 2.22 -13.10 15.30
C SER A 256 3.70 -13.20 14.92
N GLU A 257 4.27 -14.40 14.90
CA GLU A 257 5.66 -14.64 14.53
C GLU A 257 5.88 -14.36 13.04
N ASP A 258 4.96 -14.83 12.19
CA ASP A 258 4.96 -14.56 10.74
C ASP A 258 4.97 -13.06 10.43
N VAL A 259 4.14 -12.29 11.11
CA VAL A 259 4.01 -10.85 10.86
C VAL A 259 5.19 -10.06 11.42
N GLU A 260 5.77 -10.48 12.55
CA GLU A 260 7.02 -9.90 13.04
C GLU A 260 8.18 -10.17 12.07
N GLY A 261 8.28 -11.39 11.53
CA GLY A 261 9.25 -11.72 10.49
C GLY A 261 9.06 -10.86 9.23
N LEU A 262 7.82 -10.73 8.77
CA LEU A 262 7.50 -9.87 7.62
C LEU A 262 7.86 -8.40 7.86
N LEU A 263 7.73 -7.93 9.10
CA LEU A 263 8.09 -6.58 9.49
C LEU A 263 9.62 -6.39 9.58
N ASP A 264 10.36 -7.43 9.98
CA ASP A 264 11.83 -7.48 9.89
C ASP A 264 12.27 -7.37 8.42
N ASP A 265 11.66 -8.15 7.53
CA ASP A 265 11.98 -8.14 6.10
C ASP A 265 11.65 -6.80 5.44
N TYR A 266 10.53 -6.19 5.83
CA TYR A 266 10.18 -4.85 5.39
C TYR A 266 11.19 -3.80 5.85
N SER A 267 11.63 -3.89 7.11
CA SER A 267 12.67 -3.01 7.65
C SER A 267 14.01 -3.21 6.93
N GLN A 268 14.35 -4.45 6.60
CA GLN A 268 15.57 -4.79 5.87
C GLN A 268 15.54 -4.26 4.43
N ALA A 269 14.42 -4.43 3.71
CA ALA A 269 14.26 -3.90 2.35
C ALA A 269 14.39 -2.36 2.31
N LEU A 270 13.87 -1.65 3.31
CA LEU A 270 14.06 -0.21 3.46
C LEU A 270 15.53 0.16 3.62
N HIS A 271 16.27 -0.56 4.46
CA HIS A 271 17.70 -0.33 4.65
C HIS A 271 18.50 -0.61 3.38
N GLU A 272 18.20 -1.69 2.67
CA GLU A 272 18.94 -2.07 1.45
C GLU A 272 18.71 -1.08 0.31
N LEU A 273 17.46 -0.64 0.11
CA LEU A 273 17.14 0.42 -0.86
C LEU A 273 17.78 1.75 -0.45
N GLY A 274 17.72 2.11 0.83
CA GLY A 274 18.34 3.32 1.37
C GLY A 274 19.86 3.33 1.17
N ARG A 275 20.54 2.22 1.50
CA ARG A 275 21.98 2.05 1.28
C ARG A 275 22.33 2.13 -0.20
N GLY A 276 21.51 1.55 -1.07
CA GLY A 276 21.71 1.63 -2.52
C GLY A 276 21.58 3.04 -3.10
N LEU A 277 20.81 3.91 -2.46
CA LEU A 277 20.77 5.34 -2.81
C LEU A 277 22.03 6.10 -2.39
N THR A 278 22.62 5.74 -1.25
CA THR A 278 23.80 6.45 -0.71
C THR A 278 25.13 5.93 -1.26
N GLU A 279 25.22 4.62 -1.51
CA GLU A 279 26.49 3.94 -1.87
C GLU A 279 26.59 3.55 -3.36
N GLY A 280 25.51 3.67 -4.14
CA GLY A 280 25.52 3.55 -5.61
C GLY A 280 25.81 2.16 -6.22
N GLU A 281 26.26 1.18 -5.42
CA GLU A 281 26.65 -0.18 -5.85
C GLU A 281 25.76 -1.32 -5.32
N VAL A 282 24.67 -1.02 -4.62
CA VAL A 282 23.78 -2.07 -4.08
C VAL A 282 22.73 -2.46 -5.14
N HIS A 283 22.59 -3.75 -5.42
CA HIS A 283 21.53 -4.30 -6.28
C HIS A 283 20.18 -4.36 -5.55
N LEU A 284 19.09 -4.52 -6.30
CA LEU A 284 17.76 -4.65 -5.70
C LEU A 284 17.67 -5.85 -4.74
N PRO A 285 16.93 -5.71 -3.63
CA PRO A 285 16.75 -6.77 -2.65
C PRO A 285 15.66 -7.75 -3.10
N THR A 286 15.96 -8.51 -4.16
CA THR A 286 15.01 -9.45 -4.79
C THR A 286 15.41 -10.92 -4.68
N GLU A 287 16.63 -11.22 -4.23
CA GLU A 287 17.17 -12.60 -4.29
C GLU A 287 17.01 -13.40 -3.00
N ARG A 288 16.57 -12.79 -1.90
CA ARG A 288 16.37 -13.50 -0.63
C ARG A 288 14.97 -14.09 -0.60
N ARG A 289 14.86 -15.40 -0.88
CA ARG A 289 13.61 -16.14 -0.68
C ARG A 289 13.32 -16.24 0.81
N LEU A 290 12.16 -15.75 1.21
CA LEU A 290 11.59 -16.05 2.51
C LEU A 290 11.01 -17.45 2.48
N ASP A 291 11.09 -18.18 3.59
CA ASP A 291 10.27 -19.38 3.75
C ASP A 291 8.82 -18.93 3.57
N ALA A 292 8.17 -19.41 2.51
CA ALA A 292 6.86 -18.92 2.12
C ALA A 292 5.94 -18.97 3.33
N LEU A 293 5.36 -17.82 3.70
CA LEU A 293 4.29 -17.74 4.68
C LEU A 293 3.28 -18.81 4.31
N THR A 294 3.23 -19.88 5.08
CA THR A 294 2.30 -20.97 4.80
C THR A 294 0.98 -20.51 5.39
N PRO A 295 0.02 -20.02 4.58
CA PRO A 295 -1.28 -19.69 5.14
C PRO A 295 -1.78 -20.98 5.80
N PRO A 296 -2.30 -20.91 7.04
CA PRO A 296 -2.89 -22.10 7.65
C PRO A 296 -3.97 -22.59 6.68
N GLY A 297 -3.86 -23.85 6.27
CA GLY A 297 -4.87 -24.48 5.44
C GLY A 297 -6.18 -24.41 6.17
N LEU A 298 -7.06 -23.49 5.79
CA LEU A 298 -8.44 -23.46 6.23
C LEU A 298 -9.10 -24.70 5.65
N VAL A 299 -8.99 -25.82 6.36
CA VAL A 299 -9.72 -27.04 6.09
C VAL A 299 -11.19 -26.66 6.12
N ALA A 300 -11.87 -26.79 4.98
CA ALA A 300 -13.32 -26.65 4.91
C ALA A 300 -13.93 -27.50 6.02
N PRO A 301 -14.91 -27.00 6.81
CA PRO A 301 -15.53 -27.82 7.84
C PRO A 301 -16.07 -29.09 7.16
N GLY A 302 -15.49 -30.23 7.56
CA GLY A 302 -15.86 -31.54 7.03
C GLY A 302 -17.37 -31.69 7.11
N GLY A 303 -17.95 -32.17 6.01
CA GLY A 303 -19.35 -32.55 5.99
C GLY A 303 -19.63 -33.44 7.19
N ALA A 304 -20.61 -33.04 7.99
CA ALA A 304 -21.20 -33.94 8.97
C ALA A 304 -21.65 -35.18 8.20
N GLU A 305 -20.97 -36.30 8.42
CA GLU A 305 -21.52 -37.60 8.08
C GLU A 305 -22.85 -37.73 8.83
N ASP A 306 -23.91 -37.92 8.05
CA ASP A 306 -25.23 -38.28 8.51
C ASP A 306 -25.13 -39.48 9.45
N MET A 307 -25.43 -39.25 10.73
CA MET A 307 -25.68 -40.29 11.68
C MET A 307 -27.17 -40.64 11.61
N LEU A 308 -27.50 -41.64 10.80
CA LEU A 308 -28.69 -42.48 10.91
C LEU A 308 -28.27 -43.95 10.93
#